data_AF-A0A6G3WWG8-F1
#
_entry.id   AF-A0A6G3WWG8-F1
#
_cell.length_a   1.000
_cell.length_b   1.000
_cell.length_c   1.000
_cell.angle_alpha   90.00
_cell.angle_beta   90.00
_cell.angle_gamma   90.00
#
_symmetry.space_group_name_H-M   'P 1'
#
loop_
_entity.id
_entity.type
_entity.pdbx_description
1 polymer ?
#
loop_
_entity_poly.entity_id
_entity_poly.type
_entity_poly.pdbx_seq_one_letter_code
_entity_poly.pdbx_strand_id
1 'polypeptide(L)'
;RGMGLDWAGAAELIRRSAAEAKAVGGRIACGVGTDQLSGDGTPTLAEVTAAYEEQLALAEENGVQPILMASRALVRAARGPEDYLATYAHLLRQASEPVILHWLGPMFDPALEGY
;
A
#
# COMPACT_ATOMS: atom_id res chain seq x y z
N ARG A 1 -1.47 9.68 -0.95
CA ARG A 1 -1.85 9.57 -2.38
C ARG A 1 -3.30 9.09 -2.47
N GLY A 2 -4.00 9.32 -3.59
CA GLY A 2 -5.47 9.16 -3.68
C GLY A 2 -6.28 10.47 -3.52
N MET A 3 -5.60 11.63 -3.54
CA MET A 3 -6.14 12.99 -3.63
C MET A 3 -5.28 13.82 -4.62
N GLY A 4 -5.08 13.31 -5.84
CA GLY A 4 -4.40 14.03 -6.94
C GLY A 4 -3.10 13.42 -7.49
N LEU A 5 -2.53 12.41 -6.83
CA LEU A 5 -1.45 11.58 -7.38
C LEU A 5 -1.96 10.16 -7.56
N ASP A 6 -1.96 9.66 -8.79
CA ASP A 6 -2.37 8.32 -9.15
C ASP A 6 -1.23 7.29 -8.95
N TRP A 7 -1.55 6.01 -9.12
CA TRP A 7 -0.58 4.94 -8.94
C TRP A 7 0.60 5.05 -9.92
N ALA A 8 0.34 5.33 -11.20
CA ALA A 8 1.39 5.43 -12.21
C ALA A 8 2.42 6.54 -11.86
N GLY A 9 1.93 7.71 -11.44
CA GLY A 9 2.79 8.80 -10.97
C GLY A 9 3.52 8.47 -9.67
N ALA A 10 2.85 7.80 -8.73
CA ALA A 10 3.48 7.36 -7.48
C ALA A 10 4.58 6.32 -7.72
N ALA A 11 4.36 5.35 -8.59
CA ALA A 11 5.34 4.34 -8.96
C ALA A 11 6.59 4.96 -9.58
N GLU A 12 6.42 5.93 -10.48
CA GLU A 12 7.53 6.66 -11.08
C GLU A 12 8.31 7.46 -10.03
N LEU A 13 7.61 8.14 -9.12
CA LEU A 13 8.24 8.88 -8.04
C LEU A 13 9.06 7.94 -7.13
N ILE A 14 8.53 6.78 -6.77
CA ILE A 14 9.23 5.77 -5.97
C ILE A 14 10.53 5.35 -6.67
N ARG A 15 10.48 4.98 -7.96
CA ARG A 15 11.67 4.56 -8.72
C ARG A 15 12.75 5.65 -8.73
N ARG A 16 12.37 6.90 -9.01
CA ARG A 16 13.32 8.02 -9.03
C ARG A 16 13.91 8.30 -7.66
N SER A 17 13.07 8.40 -6.63
CA SER A 17 13.53 8.68 -5.27
C SER A 17 14.40 7.56 -4.71
N ALA A 18 14.13 6.31 -5.05
CA ALA A 18 14.97 5.17 -4.71
C ALA A 18 16.37 5.29 -5.32
N ALA A 19 16.44 5.63 -6.62
CA ALA A 19 17.71 5.81 -7.32
C ALA A 19 18.56 6.94 -6.70
N GLU A 20 17.94 8.08 -6.40
CA GLU A 20 18.60 9.22 -5.75
C GLU A 20 19.07 8.87 -4.33
N ALA A 21 18.23 8.22 -3.52
CA ALA A 21 18.61 7.77 -2.18
C ALA A 21 19.81 6.81 -2.25
N LYS A 22 19.79 5.86 -3.19
CA LYS A 22 20.89 4.91 -3.40
C LYS A 22 22.19 5.62 -3.78
N ALA A 23 22.14 6.64 -4.65
CA ALA A 23 23.32 7.38 -5.10
C ALA A 23 24.08 8.07 -3.96
N VAL A 24 23.40 8.40 -2.87
CA VAL A 24 23.98 9.07 -1.69
C VAL A 24 24.07 8.15 -0.46
N GLY A 25 23.73 6.87 -0.59
CA GLY A 25 23.66 5.94 0.56
C GLY A 25 22.56 6.28 1.57
N GLY A 26 21.54 7.03 1.14
CA GLY A 26 20.39 7.41 1.94
C GLY A 26 19.40 6.28 2.15
N ARG A 27 18.54 6.42 3.16
CA ARG A 27 17.42 5.52 3.45
C ARG A 27 16.11 6.17 3.04
N ILE A 28 15.23 5.39 2.43
CA ILE A 28 13.90 5.82 2.03
C ILE A 28 12.88 4.72 2.32
N ALA A 29 11.66 5.15 2.62
CA ALA A 29 10.49 4.29 2.73
C ALA A 29 9.36 4.84 1.85
N CYS A 30 8.50 3.98 1.33
CA CYS A 30 7.40 4.40 0.45
C CYS A 30 6.07 3.74 0.80
N GLY A 31 4.98 4.46 0.53
CA GLY A 31 3.63 3.96 0.69
C GLY A 31 3.32 2.81 -0.29
N VAL A 32 2.81 1.72 0.25
CA VAL A 32 2.29 0.54 -0.44
C VAL A 32 0.83 0.41 -0.06
N GLY A 33 -0.06 0.43 -1.05
CA GLY A 33 -1.49 0.51 -0.84
C GLY A 33 -2.25 -0.11 -2.00
N THR A 34 -3.47 0.37 -2.24
CA THR A 34 -4.38 -0.21 -3.24
C THR A 34 -5.11 0.86 -4.05
N ASP A 35 -4.51 2.03 -4.22
CA ASP A 35 -5.14 3.19 -4.87
C ASP A 35 -5.22 3.06 -6.40
N GLN A 36 -4.59 2.05 -7.00
CA GLN A 36 -4.90 1.64 -8.37
C GLN A 36 -6.30 1.03 -8.51
N LEU A 37 -6.91 0.59 -7.40
CA LEU A 37 -8.33 0.18 -7.34
C LEU A 37 -9.24 1.40 -7.09
N SER A 38 -9.06 2.44 -7.90
CA SER A 38 -9.67 3.78 -7.73
C SER A 38 -11.14 3.88 -8.19
N GLY A 39 -11.72 2.80 -8.71
CA GLY A 39 -13.13 2.79 -9.13
C GLY A 39 -14.13 2.64 -7.96
N ASP A 40 -15.38 3.03 -8.21
CA ASP A 40 -16.50 2.95 -7.25
C ASP A 40 -16.99 1.51 -7.00
N GLY A 41 -16.46 0.53 -7.72
CA GLY A 41 -16.76 -0.88 -7.53
C GLY A 41 -16.32 -1.40 -6.16
N THR A 42 -16.96 -2.48 -5.73
CA THR A 42 -16.50 -3.29 -4.59
C THR A 42 -15.55 -4.37 -5.12
N PRO A 43 -14.24 -4.25 -4.89
CA PRO A 43 -13.31 -5.30 -5.29
C PRO A 43 -13.46 -6.52 -4.39
N THR A 44 -13.01 -7.66 -4.90
CA THR A 44 -12.82 -8.87 -4.10
C THR A 44 -11.57 -8.74 -3.22
N LEU A 45 -11.49 -9.52 -2.14
CA LEU A 45 -10.29 -9.57 -1.29
C LEU A 45 -9.05 -10.03 -2.07
N ALA A 46 -9.24 -10.86 -3.11
CA ALA A 46 -8.16 -11.30 -3.99
C ALA A 46 -7.60 -10.13 -4.81
N GLU A 47 -8.46 -9.30 -5.39
CA GLU A 47 -8.03 -8.09 -6.12
C GLU A 47 -7.34 -7.08 -5.19
N VAL A 48 -7.84 -6.90 -3.97
CA VAL A 48 -7.20 -6.06 -2.94
C VAL A 48 -5.81 -6.57 -2.58
N THR A 49 -5.67 -7.87 -2.37
CA THR A 49 -4.38 -8.50 -2.04
C THR A 49 -3.40 -8.37 -3.20
N ALA A 50 -3.83 -8.68 -4.42
CA ALA A 50 -3.02 -8.51 -5.62
C ALA A 50 -2.56 -7.05 -5.83
N ALA A 51 -3.43 -6.08 -5.52
CA ALA A 51 -3.08 -4.67 -5.58
C ALA A 51 -1.99 -4.29 -4.57
N TYR A 52 -2.03 -4.82 -3.35
CA TYR A 52 -0.94 -4.64 -2.39
C TYR A 52 0.35 -5.29 -2.86
N GLU A 53 0.28 -6.53 -3.38
CA GLU A 53 1.44 -7.28 -3.86
C GLU A 53 2.16 -6.58 -5.01
N GLU A 54 1.42 -6.04 -5.99
CA GLU A 54 1.99 -5.26 -7.10
C GLU A 54 2.86 -4.10 -6.60
N GLN A 55 2.33 -3.34 -5.64
CA GLN A 55 3.04 -2.19 -5.12
C GLN A 55 4.16 -2.56 -4.16
N LEU A 56 3.98 -3.64 -3.39
CA LEU A 56 5.00 -4.17 -2.51
C LEU A 56 6.21 -4.65 -3.33
N ALA A 57 5.96 -5.41 -4.41
CA ALA A 57 6.99 -5.86 -5.33
C ALA A 57 7.77 -4.67 -5.92
N LEU A 58 7.09 -3.60 -6.34
CA LEU A 58 7.76 -2.40 -6.83
C LEU A 58 8.70 -1.79 -5.76
N ALA A 59 8.25 -1.71 -4.50
CA ALA A 59 9.07 -1.18 -3.41
C ALA A 59 10.31 -2.07 -3.18
N GLU A 60 10.12 -3.39 -3.12
CA GLU A 60 11.18 -4.37 -2.90
C GLU A 60 12.20 -4.42 -4.05
N GLU A 61 11.75 -4.41 -5.29
CA GLU A 61 12.60 -4.37 -6.49
C GLU A 61 13.51 -3.13 -6.52
N ASN A 62 13.06 -2.03 -5.90
CA ASN A 62 13.82 -0.78 -5.81
C ASN A 62 14.57 -0.62 -4.47
N GLY A 63 14.55 -1.64 -3.60
CA GLY A 63 15.25 -1.62 -2.32
C GLY A 63 14.71 -0.56 -1.34
N VAL A 64 13.43 -0.23 -1.45
CA VAL A 64 12.76 0.78 -0.62
C VAL A 64 12.00 0.10 0.51
N GLN A 65 12.09 0.62 1.73
CA GLN A 65 11.34 0.06 2.86
C GLN A 65 9.81 0.27 2.67
N PRO A 66 8.99 -0.79 2.68
CA PRO A 66 7.55 -0.64 2.49
C PRO A 66 6.86 -0.03 3.70
N ILE A 67 5.93 0.89 3.44
CA ILE A 67 4.94 1.37 4.40
C ILE A 67 3.58 0.83 3.95
N LEU A 68 3.09 -0.24 4.58
CA LEU A 68 1.75 -0.78 4.28
C LEU A 68 0.68 0.19 4.77
N MET A 69 0.08 0.90 3.83
CA MET A 69 -0.94 1.92 4.09
C MET A 69 -2.31 1.29 4.27
N ALA A 70 -3.15 1.92 5.08
CA ALA A 70 -4.59 1.64 5.10
C ALA A 70 -5.21 1.76 3.69
N SER A 71 -6.21 0.93 3.42
CA SER A 71 -6.81 0.76 2.10
C SER A 71 -8.31 1.02 2.09
N ARG A 72 -8.74 2.04 1.33
CA ARG A 72 -10.17 2.26 1.02
C ARG A 72 -10.81 1.07 0.30
N ALA A 73 -10.02 0.32 -0.48
CA ALA A 73 -10.51 -0.85 -1.21
C ALA A 73 -10.79 -2.02 -0.25
N LEU A 74 -9.91 -2.22 0.75
CA LEU A 74 -10.11 -3.22 1.78
C LEU A 74 -11.33 -2.91 2.66
N VAL A 75 -11.58 -1.63 2.99
CA VAL A 75 -12.82 -1.21 3.68
C VAL A 75 -14.07 -1.66 2.92
N ARG A 76 -14.07 -1.51 1.59
CA ARG A 76 -15.21 -1.92 0.76
C ARG A 76 -15.35 -3.43 0.64
N ALA A 77 -14.23 -4.15 0.59
CA ALA A 77 -14.19 -5.58 0.32
C ALA A 77 -14.42 -6.46 1.58
N ALA A 78 -13.93 -6.02 2.73
CA ALA A 78 -13.94 -6.80 3.96
C ALA A 78 -15.33 -6.92 4.57
N ARG A 79 -15.60 -8.07 5.18
CA ARG A 79 -16.85 -8.39 5.88
C ARG A 79 -16.69 -8.40 7.40
N GLY A 80 -15.46 -8.42 7.89
CA GLY A 80 -15.13 -8.47 9.30
C GLY A 80 -13.62 -8.40 9.55
N PRO A 81 -13.19 -8.32 10.83
CA PRO A 81 -11.79 -8.19 11.22
C PRO A 81 -10.91 -9.35 10.73
N GLU A 82 -11.49 -10.54 10.53
CA GLU A 82 -10.78 -11.71 10.03
C GLU A 82 -10.22 -11.51 8.62
N ASP A 83 -10.91 -10.73 7.77
CA ASP A 83 -10.45 -10.43 6.42
C ASP A 83 -9.22 -9.51 6.44
N TYR A 84 -9.23 -8.50 7.32
CA TYR A 84 -8.07 -7.63 7.55
C TYR A 84 -6.88 -8.44 8.06
N LEU A 85 -7.11 -9.28 9.07
CA LEU A 85 -6.07 -10.16 9.61
C LEU A 85 -5.50 -11.06 8.52
N ALA A 86 -6.34 -11.69 7.70
CA ALA A 86 -5.91 -12.56 6.62
C ALA A 86 -5.06 -11.82 5.58
N THR A 87 -5.53 -10.67 5.09
CA THR A 87 -4.80 -9.84 4.10
C THR A 87 -3.46 -9.36 4.65
N TYR A 88 -3.43 -8.76 5.85
CA TYR A 88 -2.19 -8.27 6.42
C TYR A 88 -1.23 -9.41 6.79
N ALA A 89 -1.71 -10.52 7.35
CA ALA A 89 -0.85 -11.65 7.68
C ALA A 89 -0.24 -12.30 6.43
N HIS A 90 -0.97 -12.31 5.31
CA HIS A 90 -0.42 -12.75 4.02
C HIS A 90 0.72 -11.85 3.55
N LEU A 91 0.48 -10.53 3.47
CA LEU A 91 1.49 -9.56 3.04
C LEU A 91 2.73 -9.57 3.95
N LEU A 92 2.53 -9.65 5.26
CA LEU A 92 3.62 -9.69 6.24
C LEU A 92 4.46 -10.96 6.17
N ARG A 93 3.85 -12.12 5.83
CA ARG A 93 4.61 -13.36 5.61
C ARG A 93 5.43 -13.33 4.32
N GLN A 94 4.94 -12.62 3.31
CA GLN A 94 5.59 -12.53 2.00
C GLN A 94 6.72 -11.48 1.99
N ALA A 95 6.58 -10.38 2.73
CA ALA A 95 7.54 -9.29 2.74
C ALA A 95 8.97 -9.79 3.06
N SER A 96 9.92 -9.41 2.21
CA SER A 96 11.32 -9.81 2.31
C SER A 96 12.09 -9.11 3.43
N GLU A 97 11.61 -7.95 3.86
CA GLU A 97 12.22 -7.08 4.87
C GLU A 97 11.14 -6.48 5.80
N PRO A 98 11.51 -5.97 6.99
CA PRO A 98 10.56 -5.34 7.90
C PRO A 98 9.80 -4.17 7.27
N VAL A 99 8.47 -4.23 7.36
CA VAL A 99 7.57 -3.16 6.90
C VAL A 99 7.16 -2.22 8.03
N ILE A 100 6.67 -1.03 7.66
CA ILE A 100 6.01 -0.10 8.56
C ILE A 100 4.50 -0.22 8.35
N LEU A 101 3.73 -0.55 9.38
CA LEU A 101 2.28 -0.49 9.32
C LEU A 101 1.81 0.96 9.54
N HIS A 102 1.02 1.47 8.60
CA HIS A 102 0.45 2.81 8.68
C HIS A 102 -1.07 2.73 8.84
N TRP A 103 -1.52 2.93 10.08
CA TRP A 103 -2.93 3.06 10.42
C TRP A 103 -3.34 4.53 10.36
N LEU A 104 -4.26 4.85 9.46
CA LEU A 104 -4.77 6.20 9.24
C LEU A 104 -6.25 6.26 9.61
N GLY A 105 -6.60 7.14 10.55
CA GLY A 105 -7.98 7.30 11.01
C GLY A 105 -8.86 8.18 10.11
N PRO A 106 -10.19 8.16 10.31
CA PRO A 106 -11.17 8.83 9.46
C PRO A 106 -11.06 10.36 9.43
N MET A 107 -10.41 10.97 10.43
CA MET A 107 -10.13 12.41 10.44
C MET A 107 -9.24 12.86 9.27
N PHE A 108 -8.42 11.94 8.72
CA PHE A 108 -7.57 12.21 7.56
C PHE A 108 -8.19 11.71 6.26
N ASP A 109 -8.99 10.65 6.33
CA ASP A 109 -9.66 10.05 5.18
C ASP A 109 -10.99 9.43 5.61
N PRO A 110 -12.12 10.10 5.37
CA PRO A 110 -13.43 9.60 5.79
C PRO A 110 -13.81 8.23 5.22
N ALA A 111 -13.18 7.81 4.12
CA ALA A 111 -13.39 6.49 3.53
C ALA A 111 -12.69 5.35 4.30
N LEU A 112 -11.96 5.67 5.37
CA LEU A 112 -11.30 4.72 6.28
C LEU A 112 -12.03 4.61 7.64
N GLU A 113 -13.29 5.04 7.73
CA GLU A 113 -14.10 4.83 8.93
C GLU A 113 -14.16 3.34 9.29
N GLY A 114 -13.83 3.00 10.54
CA GLY A 114 -13.84 1.61 11.02
C GLY A 114 -12.68 0.72 10.55
N TYR A 115 -11.61 1.30 9.97
CA TYR A 115 -10.37 0.57 9.61
C TYR A 115 -9.62 0.03 10.81
#